data_AF-A0A6A6EBU1-F1
#
_entry.id   AF-A0A6A6EBU1-F1
#
_cell.length_a   1.000
_cell.length_b   1.000
_cell.length_c   1.000
_cell.angle_alpha   90.00
_cell.angle_beta   90.00
_cell.angle_gamma   90.00
#
_symmetry.space_group_name_H-M   'P 1'
#
loop_
_entity.id
_entity.type
_entity.pdbx_description
1 polymer ?
#
loop_
_entity_poly.entity_id
_entity_poly.type
_entity_poly.pdbx_seq_one_letter_code
_entity_poly.pdbx_strand_id
1 'polypeptide(L)'
;MDLAVFVKQLCDNMHVGGPPSNHETISEMNSSLRTFFGCLAAALTSLHDNRVRHKSIKSKYMLIARGAVLFTDFGPSRHFPDGQGSTTSGLKAATPRYSPPEVAACE
;
A
#
# COMPACT_ATOMS: atom_id res chain seq x y z
N MET A 1 10.35 -8.74 -0.29
CA MET A 1 9.46 -8.88 0.89
C MET A 1 8.27 -7.98 0.69
N ASP A 2 7.10 -8.27 1.27
CA ASP A 2 5.97 -7.35 1.19
C ASP A 2 6.01 -6.29 2.32
N LEU A 3 5.26 -5.20 2.13
CA LEU A 3 5.20 -4.09 3.08
C LEU A 3 4.56 -4.49 4.41
N ALA A 4 3.65 -5.48 4.44
CA ALA A 4 3.05 -5.94 5.69
C ALA A 4 4.08 -6.65 6.57
N VAL A 5 4.94 -7.49 5.98
CA VAL A 5 6.06 -8.14 6.66
C VAL A 5 7.05 -7.09 7.19
N PHE A 6 7.38 -6.07 6.39
CA PHE A 6 8.26 -4.97 6.81
C PHE A 6 7.74 -4.24 8.05
N VAL A 7 6.47 -3.85 8.03
CA VAL A 7 5.84 -3.14 9.14
C VAL A 7 5.77 -4.02 10.39
N LYS A 8 5.47 -5.32 10.22
CA LYS A 8 5.49 -6.26 11.35
C LYS A 8 6.87 -6.35 11.98
N GLN A 9 7.94 -6.47 11.18
CA GLN A 9 9.31 -6.49 11.69
C GLN A 9 9.68 -5.22 12.44
N LEU A 10 9.26 -4.04 11.95
CA LEU A 10 9.47 -2.77 12.65
C LEU A 10 8.78 -2.78 14.02
N CYS A 11 7.51 -3.20 14.07
CA CYS A 11 6.76 -3.30 15.33
C CYS A 11 7.43 -4.28 16.30
N ASP A 12 7.85 -5.46 15.83
CA ASP A 12 8.51 -6.47 16.66
C ASP A 12 9.82 -5.91 17.26
N ASN A 13 10.60 -5.17 16.47
CA ASN A 13 11.84 -4.52 16.93
C ASN A 13 11.62 -3.39 17.95
N MET A 14 10.47 -2.70 17.91
CA MET A 14 10.13 -1.66 18.89
C MET A 14 9.73 -2.21 20.26
N HIS A 15 9.18 -3.43 20.33
CA HIS A 15 8.75 -4.04 21.59
C HIS A 15 9.90 -4.68 22.35
N VAL A 16 10.98 -5.05 21.66
CA VAL A 16 12.18 -5.56 22.27
C VAL A 16 13.08 -4.37 22.60
N GLY A 17 13.23 -4.03 23.88
CA GLY A 17 14.26 -3.12 24.38
C GLY A 17 15.66 -3.72 24.17
N GLY A 18 16.04 -3.88 22.91
CA GLY A 18 17.20 -4.63 22.48
C GLY A 18 18.51 -3.83 22.54
N PRO A 19 19.64 -4.50 22.23
CA PRO A 19 20.96 -3.87 22.23
C PRO A 19 21.03 -2.62 21.34
N PRO A 20 21.99 -1.71 21.57
CA PRO A 20 22.10 -0.43 20.86
C PRO A 20 22.16 -0.54 19.33
N SER A 21 22.63 -1.67 18.79
CA SER A 21 22.57 -2.00 17.35
C SER A 21 21.16 -1.98 16.74
N ASN A 22 20.14 -2.23 17.55
CA ASN A 22 18.76 -2.26 17.11
C ASN A 22 18.19 -0.85 16.94
N HIS A 23 18.74 0.14 17.64
CA HIS A 23 18.27 1.53 17.57
C HIS A 23 18.59 2.17 16.21
N GLU A 24 19.78 1.89 15.67
CA GLU A 24 20.18 2.30 14.32
C GLU A 24 19.29 1.63 13.26
N THR A 25 19.07 0.32 13.40
CA THR A 25 18.20 -0.45 12.49
C THR A 25 16.75 0.07 12.50
N ILE A 26 16.18 0.38 13.66
CA ILE A 26 14.82 0.94 13.78
C ILE A 26 14.73 2.32 13.13
N SER A 27 15.76 3.16 13.28
CA SER A 27 15.83 4.48 12.65
C SER A 27 15.84 4.37 11.12
N GLU A 28 16.66 3.47 10.56
CA GLU A 28 16.72 3.22 9.11
C GLU A 28 15.41 2.69 8.55
N MET A 29 14.78 1.74 9.25
CA MET A 29 13.47 1.22 8.87
C MET A 29 12.38 2.29 8.90
N ASN A 30 12.39 3.19 9.90
CA ASN A 30 11.48 4.33 9.97
C ASN A 30 11.71 5.32 8.82
N SER A 31 12.96 5.62 8.50
CA SER A 31 13.32 6.47 7.36
C SER A 31 12.83 5.88 6.03
N SER A 32 13.02 4.57 5.86
CA SER A 32 12.53 3.83 4.70
C SER A 32 11.00 3.88 4.62
N LEU A 33 10.28 3.69 5.73
CA LEU A 33 8.81 3.76 5.77
C LEU A 33 8.27 5.12 5.32
N ARG A 34 8.91 6.21 5.76
CA ARG A 34 8.55 7.58 5.33
C ARG A 34 8.77 7.77 3.83
N THR A 35 9.90 7.28 3.32
CA THR A 35 10.21 7.32 1.89
C THR A 35 9.19 6.51 1.09
N PHE A 36 8.83 5.32 1.56
CA PHE A 36 7.85 4.45 0.91
C PHE A 36 6.48 5.11 0.78
N PHE A 37 6.03 5.85 1.80
CA PHE A 37 4.78 6.59 1.72
C PHE A 37 4.78 7.61 0.57
N GLY A 38 5.86 8.38 0.44
CA GLY A 38 6.03 9.34 -0.67
C GLY A 38 6.06 8.66 -2.04
N CYS A 39 6.81 7.55 -2.16
CA CYS A 39 6.88 6.78 -3.41
C CYS A 39 5.52 6.20 -3.81
N LEU A 40 4.78 5.63 -2.87
CA LEU A 40 3.44 5.08 -3.13
C LEU A 40 2.45 6.17 -3.52
N ALA A 41 2.47 7.32 -2.86
CA ALA A 41 1.63 8.45 -3.22
C ALA A 41 1.92 8.95 -4.64
N ALA A 42 3.20 9.15 -4.97
CA ALA A 42 3.62 9.58 -6.31
C ALA A 42 3.26 8.55 -7.41
N ALA A 43 3.48 7.26 -7.14
CA ALA A 43 3.11 6.19 -8.04
C ALA A 43 1.59 6.12 -8.25
N LEU A 44 0.79 6.32 -7.19
CA LEU A 44 -0.66 6.34 -7.28
C LEU A 44 -1.16 7.55 -8.10
N THR A 45 -0.55 8.73 -7.91
CA THR A 45 -0.81 9.90 -8.76
C THR A 45 -0.55 9.58 -10.22
N SER A 46 0.59 8.97 -10.54
CA SER A 46 0.91 8.56 -11.92
C SER A 46 -0.12 7.58 -12.49
N LEU A 47 -0.61 6.62 -11.70
CA LEU A 47 -1.70 5.73 -12.14
C LEU A 47 -2.98 6.52 -12.45
N HIS A 48 -3.34 7.46 -11.60
CA HIS A 48 -4.54 8.29 -11.79
C HIS A 48 -4.41 9.24 -13.00
N ASP A 49 -3.23 9.80 -13.25
CA ASP A 49 -2.94 10.63 -14.43
C ASP A 49 -3.11 9.81 -15.73
N ASN A 50 -2.78 8.52 -15.68
CA ASN A 50 -3.01 7.55 -16.74
C ASN A 50 -4.41 6.93 -16.72
N ARG A 51 -5.33 7.47 -15.91
CA ARG A 51 -6.72 7.00 -15.77
C ARG A 51 -6.82 5.52 -15.40
N VAL A 52 -5.92 5.03 -14.54
CA VAL A 52 -5.92 3.65 -14.02
C VAL A 52 -6.27 3.65 -12.53
N ARG A 53 -7.29 2.88 -12.16
CA ARG A 53 -7.59 2.56 -10.75
C ARG A 53 -6.89 1.27 -10.38
N HIS A 54 -6.12 1.27 -9.29
CA HIS A 54 -5.47 0.06 -8.78
C HIS A 54 -6.48 -0.94 -8.19
N LYS A 55 -7.46 -0.43 -7.42
CA LYS A 55 -8.52 -1.17 -6.70
C LYS A 55 -8.07 -2.13 -5.59
N SER A 56 -6.77 -2.41 -5.46
CA SER A 56 -6.21 -3.29 -4.41
C SER A 56 -5.07 -2.61 -3.65
N ILE A 57 -5.31 -1.44 -3.06
CA ILE A 57 -4.31 -0.79 -2.19
C ILE A 57 -4.34 -1.49 -0.82
N LYS A 58 -3.55 -2.56 -0.67
CA LYS A 58 -3.36 -3.27 0.60
C LYS A 58 -1.88 -3.52 0.81
N SER A 59 -1.41 -3.45 2.06
CA SER A 59 0.01 -3.64 2.40
C SER A 59 0.59 -4.98 1.91
N LYS A 60 -0.24 -6.03 1.78
CA LYS A 60 0.16 -7.33 1.21
C LYS A 60 0.48 -7.29 -0.29
N TYR A 61 -0.10 -6.35 -1.04
CA TYR A 61 0.12 -6.18 -2.49
C TYR A 61 1.13 -5.07 -2.80
N MET A 62 1.96 -4.70 -1.82
CA MET A 62 3.07 -3.79 -2.01
C MET A 62 4.36 -4.56 -1.76
N LEU A 63 5.25 -4.58 -2.75
CA LEU A 63 6.55 -5.25 -2.64
C LEU A 63 7.64 -4.24 -2.33
N ILE A 64 8.53 -4.60 -1.42
CA ILE A 64 9.80 -3.92 -1.20
C ILE A 64 10.90 -4.74 -1.86
N ALA A 65 11.60 -4.11 -2.78
CA ALA A 65 12.72 -4.68 -3.52
C ALA A 65 13.80 -3.61 -3.72
N ARG A 66 15.05 -3.94 -3.37
CA ARG A 66 16.22 -3.07 -3.58
C ARG A 66 16.03 -1.64 -3.02
N GLY A 67 15.41 -1.52 -1.85
CA GLY A 67 15.16 -0.22 -1.19
C GLY A 67 14.01 0.60 -1.79
N ALA A 68 13.26 0.06 -2.76
CA ALA A 68 12.09 0.71 -3.33
C ALA A 68 10.82 -0.06 -2.96
N VAL A 69 9.70 0.66 -2.83
CA VAL A 69 8.35 0.09 -2.67
C VAL A 69 7.59 0.17 -3.98
N LEU A 70 6.89 -0.90 -4.34
CA LEU A 70 6.24 -1.08 -5.64
C LEU A 70 4.79 -1.52 -5.44
N PHE A 71 3.87 -0.93 -6.22
CA PHE A 71 2.53 -1.49 -6.40
C PHE A 71 2.60 -2.79 -7.19
N THR A 72 1.80 -3.77 -6.78
CA THR A 72 1.64 -5.05 -7.47
C THR A 72 0.18 -5.47 -7.47
N ASP A 73 -0.14 -6.54 -8.21
CA ASP A 73 -1.50 -7.03 -8.41
C ASP A 73 -2.41 -6.01 -9.14
N PHE A 74 -2.12 -5.82 -10.43
CA PHE A 74 -2.96 -5.05 -11.34
C PHE A 74 -4.13 -5.86 -11.92
N GLY A 75 -4.32 -7.12 -11.53
CA GLY A 75 -5.43 -7.96 -12.00
C GLY A 75 -6.82 -7.35 -11.82
N PRO A 76 -7.12 -6.66 -10.69
CA PRO A 76 -8.37 -5.95 -10.52
C PRO A 76 -8.33 -4.50 -11.03
N SER A 77 -7.21 -4.01 -11.54
CA SER A 77 -7.09 -2.64 -11.99
C SER A 77 -7.99 -2.34 -13.19
N ARG A 78 -8.46 -1.10 -13.31
CA ARG A 78 -9.38 -0.71 -14.38
C ARG A 78 -9.07 0.67 -14.93
N HIS A 79 -8.95 0.76 -16.25
CA HIS A 79 -8.88 2.02 -16.97
C HIS A 79 -10.25 2.73 -16.95
N PHE A 80 -10.27 4.06 -16.79
CA PHE A 80 -11.49 4.87 -16.69
C PHE A 80 -11.40 6.13 -17.58
N PRO A 81 -11.72 6.01 -18.88
CA PRO A 81 -11.40 7.07 -19.83
C PRO A 81 -12.17 8.40 -19.64
N ASP A 82 -13.38 8.44 -19.04
CA ASP A 82 -14.28 9.60 -19.28
C ASP A 82 -14.87 10.30 -18.04
N GLY A 83 -14.24 10.26 -16.86
CA GLY A 83 -14.77 10.90 -15.63
C GLY A 83 -16.11 10.33 -15.10
N GLN A 84 -16.86 9.68 -15.98
CA GLN A 84 -17.97 8.77 -15.73
C GLN A 84 -17.42 7.42 -15.26
N GLY A 85 -17.89 6.96 -14.11
CA GLY A 85 -17.54 5.65 -13.57
C GLY A 85 -16.34 5.62 -12.63
N SER A 86 -16.02 6.71 -11.92
CA SER A 86 -15.19 6.66 -10.69
C SER A 86 -15.74 5.62 -9.70
N THR A 87 -17.06 5.52 -9.63
CA THR A 87 -17.80 4.42 -8.99
C THR A 87 -17.70 3.17 -9.86
N THR A 88 -17.15 2.09 -9.33
CA THR A 88 -17.19 0.78 -10.00
C THR A 88 -18.22 -0.08 -9.31
N SER A 89 -19.30 -0.41 -10.02
CA SER A 89 -20.20 -1.51 -9.66
C SER A 89 -19.56 -2.85 -9.98
N GLY A 90 -19.83 -3.84 -9.14
CA GLY A 90 -19.35 -5.22 -9.30
C GLY A 90 -19.04 -5.87 -7.96
N LEU A 91 -19.58 -7.08 -7.77
CA LEU A 91 -19.39 -7.93 -6.60
C LEU A 91 -17.97 -8.51 -6.60
N LYS A 92 -16.96 -7.71 -6.26
CA LYS A 92 -15.65 -8.24 -5.88
C LYS A 92 -15.60 -8.30 -4.37
N ALA A 93 -15.08 -9.40 -3.84
CA ALA A 93 -14.79 -9.54 -2.41
C ALA A 93 -14.00 -8.32 -1.95
N ALA A 94 -14.68 -7.39 -1.29
CA ALA A 94 -14.05 -6.23 -0.74
C ALA A 94 -13.22 -6.69 0.46
N THR A 95 -12.24 -5.91 0.88
CA THR A 95 -11.63 -6.15 2.19
C THR A 95 -12.03 -4.96 3.03
N PRO A 96 -13.08 -5.08 3.87
CA PRO A 96 -13.72 -3.94 4.52
C PRO A 96 -12.74 -2.98 5.19
N ARG A 97 -11.65 -3.51 5.78
CA ARG A 97 -10.56 -2.72 6.39
C ARG A 97 -9.90 -1.70 5.45
N TYR A 98 -9.81 -2.00 4.16
CA TYR A 98 -9.15 -1.17 3.15
C TYR A 98 -10.15 -0.58 2.13
N SER A 99 -11.44 -0.83 2.33
CA SER A 99 -12.50 -0.31 1.48
C SER A 99 -12.98 1.03 2.04
N PRO A 100 -13.22 2.03 1.19
CA PRO A 100 -13.90 3.25 1.61
C PRO A 100 -15.36 2.93 1.97
N PRO A 101 -16.01 3.72 2.85
CA PRO A 101 -17.30 3.39 3.45
C PRO A 101 -18.42 3.18 2.42
N GLU A 102 -18.41 3.94 1.32
CA GLU A 102 -19.38 3.80 0.23
C GLU A 102 -19.26 2.49 -0.55
N VAL A 103 -18.11 1.81 -0.48
CA VAL A 103 -17.90 0.48 -1.07
C VAL A 103 -18.23 -0.62 -0.07
N ALA A 104 -17.86 -0.44 1.20
CA ALA A 104 -18.14 -1.42 2.26
C ALA A 104 -19.63 -1.50 2.63
N ALA A 105 -20.38 -0.39 2.50
CA ALA A 105 -21.81 -0.35 2.80
C ALA A 105 -22.70 -0.95 1.69
N CYS A 106 -22.12 -1.32 0.54
CA CYS A 106 -22.82 -2.00 -0.55
C CYS A 106 -22.73 -3.54 -0.48
N GLU A 107 -22.13 -4.10 0.58
CA GLU A 107 -22.18 -5.53 0.91
C GLU A 107 -23.44 -5.91 1.70
#